data_AF-A0A9W9Z6B9-F1
#
_entry.id   AF-A0A9W9Z6B9-F1
#
_cell.length_a   1.000
_cell.length_b   1.000
_cell.length_c   1.000
_cell.angle_alpha   90.00
_cell.angle_beta   90.00
_cell.angle_gamma   90.00
#
_symmetry.space_group_name_H-M   'P 1'
#
loop_
_entity.id
_entity.type
_entity.pdbx_description
1 polymer ?
#
loop_
_entity_poly.entity_id
_entity_poly.type
_entity_poly.pdbx_seq_one_letter_code
_entity_poly.pdbx_strand_id
1 'polypeptide(L)'
;MATKFKSAHVGKDSNLMEEIEKLPENLKDFWRKSQFYHFLRAYIHILSDPPNLTAIKRRADYTQAIIQILPFLSELGKSSDWKVHRLIRMCYELCDELQYAYAHRPTELLQSLAQSLAQSLARSCNKYVFNILCTEKIKLVSYRYIDPYQFITWCLNFSCVPDVLRNAIDEQTLDILKFLKLPGVYFIYYVGETKLYEGSQVSPSTYNPVYVGQSKNNIGDRLRDHYNKIDAAKNLHLTDFVVRFMILNNEFQPPTIEKMLIEHFCPVWNSESEVGFSFGNANIRTNPWNKFHIQEDGPTIVTMLEKLRIAG
;
A
#
# COMPACT_ATOMS: atom_id res chain seq x y z
N MET A 1 5.50 34.28 8.95
CA MET A 1 5.75 33.68 10.28
C MET A 1 5.83 32.17 10.13
N ALA A 2 6.96 31.57 10.50
CA ALA A 2 7.19 30.13 10.38
C ALA A 2 6.30 29.37 11.38
N THR A 3 5.37 28.57 10.86
CA THR A 3 4.55 27.65 11.65
C THR A 3 5.47 26.59 12.27
N LYS A 4 5.65 26.65 13.58
CA LYS A 4 6.44 25.71 14.38
C LYS A 4 5.83 24.31 14.23
N PHE A 5 6.58 23.40 13.61
CA PHE A 5 6.14 22.05 13.24
C PHE A 5 5.92 21.20 14.50
N LYS A 6 4.69 20.68 14.71
CA LYS A 6 4.38 19.73 15.78
C LYS A 6 4.45 18.29 15.27
N SER A 7 5.66 17.82 14.96
CA SER A 7 5.93 16.38 14.86
C SER A 7 6.64 15.95 16.13
N ALA A 8 5.90 15.36 17.08
CA ALA A 8 6.46 14.96 18.37
C ALA A 8 7.37 13.71 18.28
N HIS A 9 7.50 13.08 17.10
CA HIS A 9 8.15 11.77 16.92
C HIS A 9 9.27 11.73 15.87
N VAL A 10 9.41 12.74 15.01
CA VAL A 10 10.58 12.82 14.11
C VAL A 10 11.77 13.33 14.92
N GLY A 11 12.73 12.44 15.19
CA GLY A 11 13.98 12.77 15.89
C GLY A 11 14.06 12.42 17.38
N LYS A 12 13.01 11.87 18.01
CA LYS A 12 13.08 11.44 19.42
C LYS A 12 13.76 10.08 19.65
N ASP A 13 13.74 9.20 18.65
CA ASP A 13 14.36 7.86 18.70
C ASP A 13 15.51 7.69 17.68
N SER A 14 16.18 8.78 17.26
CA SER A 14 16.97 8.71 16.03
C SER A 14 18.32 8.00 16.20
N ASN A 15 18.37 6.75 15.74
CA ASN A 15 19.56 6.02 15.25
C ASN A 15 20.25 6.73 14.04
N LEU A 16 20.04 8.04 13.82
CA LEU A 16 20.57 8.80 12.70
C LEU A 16 21.50 9.95 13.10
N MET A 17 21.84 10.11 14.39
CA MET A 17 22.77 11.19 14.80
C MET A 17 24.11 11.12 14.06
N GLU A 18 24.67 9.92 13.92
CA GLU A 18 25.90 9.71 13.14
C GLU A 18 25.69 9.95 11.63
N GLU A 19 24.50 9.66 11.10
CA GLU A 19 24.17 9.91 9.70
C GLU A 19 23.98 11.40 9.41
N ILE A 20 23.46 12.19 10.38
CA ILE A 20 23.28 13.65 10.23
C ILE A 20 24.65 14.30 10.01
N GLU A 21 25.68 13.85 10.73
CA GLU A 21 27.03 14.39 10.59
C GLU A 21 27.66 14.16 9.21
N LYS A 22 27.14 13.21 8.43
CA LYS A 22 27.61 12.93 7.06
C LYS A 22 26.97 13.83 6.01
N LEU A 23 25.93 14.60 6.36
CA LEU A 23 25.21 15.45 5.41
C LEU A 23 25.97 16.74 5.05
N PRO A 24 25.70 17.34 3.88
CA PRO A 24 26.06 18.72 3.58
C PRO A 24 25.54 19.72 4.63
N GLU A 25 26.29 20.78 4.93
CA GLU A 25 25.99 21.72 6.03
C GLU A 25 24.62 22.39 5.90
N ASN A 26 24.21 22.72 4.68
CA ASN A 26 22.88 23.26 4.40
C ASN A 26 21.75 22.26 4.73
N LEU A 27 21.94 20.98 4.45
CA LEU A 27 20.97 19.92 4.77
C LEU A 27 20.95 19.62 6.27
N LYS A 28 22.12 19.62 6.92
CA LYS A 28 22.24 19.51 8.39
C LYS A 28 21.43 20.58 9.10
N ASP A 29 21.60 21.84 8.69
CA ASP A 29 20.92 22.98 9.29
C ASP A 29 19.40 22.87 9.16
N PHE A 30 18.91 22.53 7.96
CA PHE A 30 17.47 22.30 7.75
C PHE A 30 16.93 21.17 8.62
N TRP A 31 17.66 20.06 8.74
CA TRP A 31 17.23 18.93 9.57
C TRP A 31 17.18 19.30 11.06
N ARG A 32 18.25 19.90 11.60
CA ARG A 32 18.34 20.32 13.02
C ARG A 32 17.28 21.35 13.39
N LYS A 33 16.92 22.25 12.46
CA LYS A 33 15.83 23.23 12.63
C LYS A 33 14.44 22.68 12.33
N SER A 34 14.31 21.38 12.05
CA SER A 34 13.05 20.72 11.65
C SER A 34 12.39 21.36 10.41
N GLN A 35 13.18 21.95 9.51
CA GLN A 35 12.75 22.57 8.27
C GLN A 35 12.69 21.54 7.13
N PHE A 36 11.94 20.45 7.34
CA PHE A 36 11.93 19.27 6.44
C PHE A 36 11.49 19.59 5.00
N TYR A 37 10.62 20.58 4.81
CA TYR A 37 10.26 21.06 3.47
C TYR A 37 11.47 21.61 2.70
N HIS A 38 12.31 22.43 3.37
CA HIS A 38 13.52 23.01 2.78
C HIS A 38 14.59 21.94 2.56
N PHE A 39 14.72 21.01 3.51
CA PHE A 39 15.57 19.82 3.37
C PHE A 39 15.24 19.04 2.09
N LEU A 40 13.96 18.69 1.89
CA LEU A 40 13.52 17.93 0.72
C LEU A 40 13.66 18.71 -0.59
N ARG A 41 13.40 20.02 -0.59
CA ARG A 41 13.59 20.87 -1.77
C ARG A 41 15.07 20.97 -2.16
N ALA A 42 15.96 21.12 -1.19
CA ALA A 42 17.40 21.10 -1.43
C ALA A 42 17.86 19.73 -1.96
N TYR A 43 17.31 18.63 -1.44
CA TYR A 43 17.62 17.29 -1.97
C TYR A 43 17.10 17.07 -3.39
N ILE A 44 15.88 17.49 -3.70
CA ILE A 44 15.35 17.47 -5.08
C ILE A 44 16.24 18.29 -6.00
N HIS A 45 16.73 19.46 -5.58
CA HIS A 45 17.65 20.24 -6.39
C HIS A 45 18.96 19.50 -6.66
N ILE A 46 19.52 18.81 -5.66
CA ILE A 46 20.68 17.93 -5.84
C ILE A 46 20.37 16.85 -6.89
N LEU A 47 19.21 16.19 -6.79
CA LEU A 47 18.80 15.11 -7.70
C LEU A 47 18.56 15.59 -9.15
N SER A 48 17.95 16.77 -9.31
CA SER A 48 17.52 17.32 -10.60
C SER A 48 18.62 18.07 -11.35
N ASP A 49 19.68 18.51 -10.67
CA ASP A 49 20.83 19.16 -11.28
C ASP A 49 22.08 18.31 -11.06
N PRO A 50 22.15 17.11 -11.69
CA PRO A 50 23.36 16.31 -11.63
C PRO A 50 24.48 17.16 -12.24
N PRO A 51 25.64 17.33 -11.55
CA PRO A 51 26.71 18.15 -12.07
C PRO A 51 27.10 17.70 -13.50
N ASN A 52 27.75 18.57 -14.28
CA ASN A 52 28.28 18.18 -15.59
C ASN A 52 29.43 17.16 -15.38
N LEU A 53 29.04 15.89 -15.24
CA LEU A 53 29.83 14.79 -14.71
C LEU A 53 30.46 14.02 -15.88
N THR A 54 31.51 14.60 -16.46
CA THR A 54 32.35 13.92 -17.48
C THR A 54 33.23 12.83 -16.87
N ALA A 55 33.58 12.94 -15.58
CA ALA A 55 34.42 11.98 -14.86
C ALA A 55 33.58 10.96 -14.06
N ILE A 56 33.84 9.67 -14.27
CA ILE A 56 33.15 8.55 -13.59
C ILE A 56 33.28 8.65 -12.06
N LYS A 57 34.45 9.03 -11.54
CA LYS A 57 34.67 9.20 -10.09
C LYS A 57 33.71 10.21 -9.46
N ARG A 58 33.46 11.34 -10.14
CA ARG A 58 32.52 12.35 -9.65
C ARG A 58 31.07 11.85 -9.64
N ARG A 59 30.71 10.90 -10.52
CA ARG A 59 29.39 10.23 -10.50
C ARG A 59 29.26 9.31 -9.30
N ALA A 60 30.32 8.60 -8.94
CA ALA A 60 30.34 7.77 -7.73
C ALA A 60 30.13 8.61 -6.47
N ASP A 61 30.88 9.72 -6.33
CA ASP A 61 30.76 10.62 -5.18
C ASP A 61 29.36 11.23 -5.08
N TYR A 62 28.78 11.65 -6.21
CA TYR A 62 27.41 12.17 -6.29
C TYR A 62 26.37 11.12 -5.90
N THR A 63 26.50 9.89 -6.41
CA THR A 63 25.57 8.78 -6.08
C THR A 63 25.66 8.42 -4.60
N GLN A 64 26.86 8.42 -4.03
CA GLN A 64 27.04 8.13 -2.62
C GLN A 64 26.38 9.20 -1.74
N ALA A 65 26.49 10.47 -2.12
CA ALA A 65 25.80 11.57 -1.43
C ALA A 65 24.27 11.41 -1.48
N ILE A 66 23.73 10.95 -2.62
CA ILE A 66 22.30 10.62 -2.75
C ILE A 66 21.90 9.50 -1.79
N ILE A 67 22.68 8.41 -1.76
CA ILE A 67 22.39 7.25 -0.92
C ILE A 67 22.38 7.62 0.57
N GLN A 68 23.30 8.48 1.02
CA GLN A 68 23.38 8.94 2.41
C GLN A 68 22.13 9.70 2.88
N ILE A 69 21.35 10.29 1.96
CA ILE A 69 20.15 11.06 2.29
C ILE A 69 18.90 10.14 2.40
N LEU A 70 18.92 8.97 1.76
CA LEU A 70 17.76 8.06 1.73
C LEU A 70 17.25 7.64 3.11
N PRO A 71 18.06 7.35 4.14
CA PRO A 71 17.57 7.04 5.48
C PRO A 71 16.69 8.15 6.08
N PHE A 72 17.01 9.41 5.80
CA PHE A 72 16.26 10.58 6.28
C PHE A 72 14.85 10.64 5.69
N LEU A 73 14.72 10.33 4.39
CA LEU A 73 13.41 10.28 3.75
C LEU A 73 12.46 9.30 4.44
N SER A 74 13.00 8.15 4.85
CA SER A 74 12.20 7.14 5.54
C SER A 74 11.69 7.60 6.90
N GLU A 75 12.49 8.32 7.68
CA GLU A 75 12.05 8.87 8.98
C GLU A 75 10.98 9.96 8.84
N LEU A 76 11.02 10.72 7.74
CA LEU A 76 9.98 11.70 7.42
C LEU A 76 8.63 11.04 7.09
N GLY A 77 8.56 9.71 6.95
CA GLY A 77 7.31 8.95 6.94
C GLY A 77 6.44 9.18 8.18
N LYS A 78 7.05 9.60 9.31
CA LYS A 78 6.34 9.96 10.55
C LYS A 78 5.75 11.38 10.54
N SER A 79 5.96 12.14 9.46
CA SER A 79 5.39 13.48 9.28
C SER A 79 3.87 13.41 9.14
N SER A 80 3.17 14.47 9.53
CA SER A 80 1.72 14.64 9.25
C SER A 80 1.45 15.64 8.13
N ASP A 81 2.49 16.19 7.49
CA ASP A 81 2.36 17.19 6.43
C ASP A 81 2.37 16.53 5.05
N TRP A 82 1.23 16.60 4.34
CA TRP A 82 1.10 16.03 3.00
C TRP A 82 2.10 16.61 1.99
N LYS A 83 2.56 17.86 2.17
CA LYS A 83 3.59 18.46 1.31
C LYS A 83 4.92 17.76 1.47
N VAL A 84 5.24 17.29 2.67
CA VAL A 84 6.45 16.49 2.95
C VAL A 84 6.36 15.16 2.21
N HIS A 85 5.23 14.44 2.30
CA HIS A 85 5.03 13.18 1.58
C HIS A 85 5.09 13.33 0.06
N ARG A 86 4.52 14.41 -0.49
CA ARG A 86 4.63 14.74 -1.92
C ARG A 86 6.08 14.95 -2.35
N LEU A 87 6.89 15.65 -1.55
CA LEU A 87 8.29 15.88 -1.89
C LEU A 87 9.16 14.62 -1.74
N ILE A 88 8.89 13.76 -0.75
CA ILE A 88 9.52 12.42 -0.68
C ILE A 88 9.15 11.59 -1.92
N ARG A 89 7.97 11.83 -2.50
CA ARG A 89 7.57 11.25 -3.79
C ARG A 89 8.43 11.73 -4.92
N MET A 90 8.59 13.04 -4.96
CA MET A 90 9.60 13.77 -5.72
C MET A 90 10.93 13.00 -5.77
N CYS A 91 11.46 12.75 -4.58
CA CYS A 91 12.79 12.21 -4.40
C CYS A 91 12.94 10.75 -4.86
N TYR A 92 12.01 9.85 -4.50
CA TYR A 92 12.15 8.45 -4.93
C TYR A 92 11.97 8.27 -6.44
N GLU A 93 11.06 9.03 -7.07
CA GLU A 93 10.89 9.01 -8.53
C GLU A 93 12.19 9.45 -9.24
N LEU A 94 12.82 10.54 -8.78
CA LEU A 94 14.10 11.00 -9.32
C LEU A 94 15.26 10.01 -9.06
N CYS A 95 15.28 9.35 -7.89
CA CYS A 95 16.27 8.31 -7.61
C CYS A 95 16.10 7.07 -8.51
N ASP A 96 14.86 6.70 -8.83
CA ASP A 96 14.54 5.60 -9.75
C ASP A 96 14.97 5.94 -11.18
N GLU A 97 14.66 7.15 -11.65
CA GLU A 97 15.13 7.66 -12.94
C GLU A 97 16.66 7.65 -13.03
N LEU A 98 17.35 8.07 -11.97
CA LEU A 98 18.82 8.05 -11.92
C LEU A 98 19.39 6.63 -11.93
N GLN A 99 18.77 5.72 -11.17
CA GLN A 99 19.14 4.31 -11.14
C GLN A 99 19.00 3.69 -12.54
N TYR A 100 17.87 3.94 -13.19
CA TYR A 100 17.59 3.47 -14.55
C TYR A 100 18.63 4.01 -15.54
N ALA A 101 18.96 5.31 -15.45
CA ALA A 101 19.95 5.95 -16.30
C ALA A 101 21.37 5.38 -16.15
N TYR A 102 21.71 4.81 -14.99
CA TYR A 102 23.00 4.15 -14.74
C TYR A 102 22.99 2.67 -15.14
N ALA A 103 21.89 1.95 -14.92
CA ALA A 103 21.78 0.53 -15.20
C ALA A 103 21.99 0.20 -16.69
N HIS A 104 21.58 1.10 -17.58
CA HIS A 104 21.68 0.93 -19.04
C HIS A 104 23.01 1.43 -19.63
N ARG A 105 24.01 1.71 -18.79
CA ARG A 105 25.35 2.15 -19.24
C ARG A 105 26.32 0.97 -19.30
N PRO A 106 27.28 0.99 -20.24
CA PRO A 106 28.20 -0.13 -20.45
C PRO A 106 29.31 -0.25 -19.40
N THR A 107 29.42 0.70 -18.47
CA THR A 107 30.51 0.74 -17.49
C THR A 107 30.14 -0.06 -16.23
N GLU A 108 30.93 -1.07 -15.87
CA GLU A 108 30.73 -1.90 -14.66
C GLU A 108 30.54 -1.07 -13.38
N LEU A 109 31.33 0.00 -13.21
CA LEU A 109 31.20 0.90 -12.06
C LEU A 109 29.83 1.61 -12.02
N LEU A 110 29.27 2.01 -13.16
CA LEU A 110 27.94 2.63 -13.18
C LEU A 110 26.84 1.62 -12.87
N GLN A 111 26.99 0.37 -13.32
CA GLN A 111 26.06 -0.71 -12.98
C GLN A 111 26.12 -1.06 -11.49
N SER A 112 27.32 -1.10 -10.89
CA SER A 112 27.52 -1.28 -9.45
C SER A 112 26.89 -0.15 -8.62
N LEU A 113 27.03 1.10 -9.08
CA LEU A 113 26.37 2.26 -8.47
C LEU A 113 24.85 2.17 -8.59
N ALA A 114 24.32 1.75 -9.75
CA ALA A 114 22.90 1.52 -9.94
C ALA A 114 22.35 0.45 -8.99
N GLN A 115 23.09 -0.64 -8.79
CA GLN A 115 22.70 -1.70 -7.84
C GLN A 115 22.72 -1.20 -6.39
N SER A 116 23.75 -0.45 -6.00
CA SER A 116 23.85 0.14 -4.65
C SER A 116 22.74 1.14 -4.37
N LEU A 117 22.40 1.97 -5.36
CA LEU A 117 21.28 2.90 -5.30
C LEU A 117 19.95 2.15 -5.22
N ALA A 118 19.74 1.11 -6.04
CA ALA A 118 18.52 0.30 -6.02
C ALA A 118 18.30 -0.36 -4.64
N GLN A 119 19.33 -0.97 -4.05
CA GLN A 119 19.25 -1.59 -2.73
C GLN A 119 18.93 -0.57 -1.64
N SER A 120 19.57 0.60 -1.68
CA SER A 120 19.37 1.66 -0.69
C SER A 120 17.99 2.31 -0.84
N LEU A 121 17.53 2.50 -2.08
CA LEU A 121 16.21 3.01 -2.40
C LEU A 121 15.13 2.06 -1.90
N ALA A 122 15.26 0.75 -2.19
CA ALA A 122 14.33 -0.26 -1.70
C ALA A 122 14.25 -0.28 -0.15
N ARG A 123 15.40 -0.25 0.53
CA ARG A 123 15.44 -0.19 2.01
C ARG A 123 14.75 1.08 2.55
N SER A 124 15.02 2.23 1.94
CA SER A 124 14.41 3.50 2.35
C SER A 124 12.90 3.52 2.08
N CYS A 125 12.45 3.09 0.91
CA CYS A 125 11.03 2.96 0.57
C CYS A 125 10.31 2.03 1.55
N ASN A 126 10.88 0.85 1.84
CA ASN A 126 10.29 -0.10 2.77
C ASN A 126 10.18 0.50 4.18
N LYS A 127 11.23 1.17 4.65
CA LYS A 127 11.23 1.83 5.95
C LYS A 127 10.30 3.05 5.99
N TYR A 128 10.17 3.79 4.89
CA TYR A 128 9.24 4.90 4.75
C TYR A 128 7.79 4.42 4.86
N VAL A 129 7.46 3.35 4.14
CA VAL A 129 6.16 2.69 4.21
C VAL A 129 5.91 2.21 5.63
N PHE A 130 6.86 1.51 6.26
CA PHE A 130 6.76 1.10 7.66
C PHE A 130 6.54 2.30 8.60
N ASN A 131 7.28 3.40 8.44
CA ASN A 131 7.18 4.58 9.28
C ASN A 131 5.89 5.36 9.07
N ILE A 132 5.33 5.36 7.87
CA ILE A 132 3.95 5.78 7.68
C ILE A 132 3.10 4.82 8.52
N LEU A 133 3.11 3.52 8.19
CA LEU A 133 2.29 2.41 8.72
C LEU A 133 2.27 2.27 10.26
N CYS A 134 3.34 2.67 10.94
CA CYS A 134 3.50 2.53 12.39
C CYS A 134 3.39 3.85 13.17
N THR A 135 3.05 4.98 12.53
CA THR A 135 2.62 6.14 13.32
C THR A 135 1.25 5.86 13.93
N GLU A 136 1.09 6.15 15.23
CA GLU A 136 -0.21 6.15 15.96
C GLU A 136 -1.30 7.03 15.28
N LYS A 137 -0.93 7.72 14.20
CA LYS A 137 -1.73 8.63 13.41
C LYS A 137 -2.20 8.06 12.07
N ILE A 138 -1.93 6.81 11.70
CA ILE A 138 -2.70 6.20 10.60
C ILE A 138 -4.06 5.77 11.12
N LYS A 139 -4.87 6.79 11.33
CA LYS A 139 -6.13 6.86 10.62
C LYS A 139 -5.87 7.78 9.43
N LEU A 140 -5.96 7.22 8.23
CA LEU A 140 -6.05 7.91 6.94
C LEU A 140 -4.75 8.43 6.28
N VAL A 141 -4.71 8.14 4.98
CA VAL A 141 -4.00 8.80 3.85
C VAL A 141 -2.80 8.04 3.25
N SER A 142 -3.00 7.78 1.95
CA SER A 142 -2.31 6.94 0.98
C SER A 142 -1.01 7.49 0.37
N TYR A 143 -0.29 6.59 -0.32
CA TYR A 143 0.16 6.66 -1.74
C TYR A 143 1.60 6.14 -1.92
N ARG A 144 1.78 4.93 -2.50
CA ARG A 144 2.69 4.73 -3.64
C ARG A 144 2.65 3.34 -4.30
N TYR A 145 2.92 3.40 -5.60
CA TYR A 145 3.14 2.35 -6.59
C TYR A 145 4.02 1.20 -6.07
N ILE A 146 3.48 -0.02 -6.09
CA ILE A 146 4.24 -1.25 -5.93
C ILE A 146 4.25 -1.92 -7.30
N ASP A 147 5.44 -2.18 -7.83
CA ASP A 147 5.63 -3.00 -9.04
C ASP A 147 4.94 -4.36 -8.84
N PRO A 148 4.06 -4.81 -9.75
CA PRO A 148 3.32 -6.06 -9.63
C PRO A 148 4.20 -7.29 -9.34
N TYR A 149 5.44 -7.33 -9.86
CA TYR A 149 6.36 -8.44 -9.61
C TYR A 149 7.01 -8.36 -8.21
N GLN A 150 7.37 -7.17 -7.75
CA GLN A 150 7.81 -6.96 -6.37
C GLN A 150 6.69 -7.21 -5.35
N PHE A 151 5.43 -6.96 -5.72
CA PHE A 151 4.26 -7.24 -4.89
C PHE A 151 4.03 -8.74 -4.70
N ILE A 152 4.17 -9.55 -5.75
CA ILE A 152 4.07 -11.01 -5.63
C ILE A 152 5.17 -11.55 -4.70
N THR A 153 6.41 -11.08 -4.84
CA THR A 153 7.51 -11.45 -3.92
C THR A 153 7.27 -10.93 -2.49
N TRP A 154 6.60 -9.79 -2.33
CA TRP A 154 6.25 -9.20 -1.02
C TRP A 154 5.10 -9.95 -0.32
N CYS A 155 4.06 -10.39 -1.06
CA CYS A 155 2.96 -11.21 -0.55
C CYS A 155 3.40 -12.64 -0.22
N LEU A 156 4.29 -13.24 -1.02
CA LEU A 156 4.77 -14.61 -0.81
C LEU A 156 5.76 -14.75 0.37
N ASN A 157 6.38 -13.65 0.84
CA ASN A 157 7.44 -13.69 1.87
C ASN A 157 7.04 -13.15 3.25
N PHE A 158 5.81 -12.68 3.46
CA PHE A 158 5.38 -12.16 4.77
C PHE A 158 4.18 -12.93 5.35
N SER A 159 4.51 -13.90 6.20
CA SER A 159 3.64 -14.55 7.19
C SER A 159 3.31 -13.65 8.40
N CYS A 160 3.74 -12.38 8.39
CA CYS A 160 3.58 -11.44 9.48
C CYS A 160 2.98 -10.13 8.95
N VAL A 161 1.66 -10.10 8.75
CA VAL A 161 0.95 -8.83 8.72
C VAL A 161 0.69 -8.42 10.18
N PRO A 162 1.23 -7.31 10.68
CA PRO A 162 0.87 -6.81 12.00
C PRO A 162 -0.65 -6.58 12.08
N ASP A 163 -1.24 -6.76 13.26
CA ASP A 163 -2.65 -6.51 13.60
C ASP A 163 -3.19 -5.12 13.16
N VAL A 164 -2.30 -4.22 12.73
CA VAL A 164 -2.50 -2.85 12.25
C VAL A 164 -3.25 -2.74 10.92
N LEU A 165 -3.35 -3.80 10.11
CA LEU A 165 -4.16 -3.81 8.88
C LEU A 165 -5.64 -4.24 9.12
N ARG A 166 -6.12 -4.24 10.38
CA ARG A 166 -7.55 -4.26 10.69
C ARG A 166 -8.15 -2.86 10.51
N ASN A 167 -8.38 -2.45 9.27
CA ASN A 167 -9.31 -1.34 9.05
C ASN A 167 -10.73 -1.90 9.18
N ALA A 168 -11.37 -1.63 10.32
CA ALA A 168 -12.82 -1.71 10.38
C ALA A 168 -13.38 -0.84 9.24
N ILE A 169 -14.39 -1.33 8.55
CA ILE A 169 -15.07 -0.55 7.52
C ILE A 169 -15.91 0.53 8.23
N ASP A 170 -15.29 1.63 8.67
CA ASP A 170 -16.02 2.75 9.26
C ASP A 170 -16.47 3.75 8.18
N GLU A 171 -17.63 4.37 8.41
CA GLU A 171 -18.28 5.26 7.44
C GLU A 171 -17.39 6.46 7.06
N GLN A 172 -16.60 6.95 8.02
CA GLN A 172 -15.71 8.09 7.87
C GLN A 172 -14.57 7.81 6.88
N THR A 173 -13.99 6.61 6.92
CA THR A 173 -12.98 6.17 5.95
C THR A 173 -13.57 6.05 4.55
N LEU A 174 -14.80 5.53 4.44
CA LEU A 174 -15.49 5.41 3.17
C LEU A 174 -15.82 6.78 2.54
N ASP A 175 -16.18 7.78 3.35
CA ASP A 175 -16.49 9.13 2.84
C ASP A 175 -15.26 9.82 2.24
N ILE A 176 -14.11 9.65 2.89
CA ILE A 176 -12.85 10.23 2.39
C ILE A 176 -12.44 9.57 1.08
N LEU A 177 -12.53 8.23 0.98
CA LEU A 177 -12.20 7.53 -0.27
C LEU A 177 -13.14 7.89 -1.42
N LYS A 178 -14.43 8.10 -1.14
CA LYS A 178 -15.41 8.51 -2.15
C LYS A 178 -15.12 9.88 -2.73
N PHE A 179 -14.72 10.82 -1.88
CA PHE A 179 -14.40 12.17 -2.31
C PHE A 179 -13.22 12.18 -3.28
N LEU A 180 -12.24 11.30 -3.07
CA LEU A 180 -10.99 11.29 -3.84
C LEU A 180 -11.10 10.69 -5.24
N LYS A 181 -12.14 9.88 -5.53
CA LYS A 181 -12.39 9.26 -6.85
C LYS A 181 -11.15 8.60 -7.46
N LEU A 182 -10.64 7.60 -6.75
CA LEU A 182 -9.37 6.96 -7.09
C LEU A 182 -9.56 5.54 -7.62
N PRO A 183 -8.77 5.11 -8.62
CA PRO A 183 -8.64 3.70 -8.99
C PRO A 183 -8.01 2.89 -7.86
N GLY A 184 -8.29 1.59 -7.80
CA GLY A 184 -7.59 0.71 -6.89
C GLY A 184 -8.11 -0.72 -6.84
N VAL A 185 -7.39 -1.56 -6.10
CA VAL A 185 -7.76 -2.94 -5.78
C VAL A 185 -7.97 -3.07 -4.27
N TYR A 186 -8.81 -4.01 -3.85
CA TYR A 186 -9.09 -4.26 -2.44
C TYR A 186 -9.37 -5.72 -2.16
N PHE A 187 -9.25 -6.05 -0.88
CA PHE A 187 -9.45 -7.35 -0.28
C PHE A 187 -10.48 -7.19 0.82
N ILE A 188 -11.35 -8.17 0.95
CA ILE A 188 -12.25 -8.33 2.09
C ILE A 188 -11.84 -9.61 2.79
N TYR A 189 -11.55 -9.49 4.07
CA TYR A 189 -11.19 -10.60 4.95
C TYR A 189 -12.32 -10.83 5.93
N TYR A 190 -12.58 -12.10 6.24
CA TYR A 190 -13.41 -12.48 7.35
C TYR A 190 -12.51 -12.81 8.55
N VAL A 191 -12.76 -12.16 9.68
CA VAL A 191 -11.96 -12.22 10.91
C VAL A 191 -12.82 -12.44 12.16
N GLY A 192 -14.05 -12.95 11.99
CA GLY A 192 -14.95 -13.29 13.08
C GLY A 192 -14.39 -14.36 14.01
N GLU A 193 -15.11 -14.67 15.09
CA GLU A 193 -14.64 -15.61 16.13
C GLU A 193 -14.71 -17.07 15.68
N THR A 194 -15.67 -17.41 14.82
CA THR A 194 -15.94 -18.76 14.33
C THR A 194 -15.84 -18.83 12.81
N LYS A 195 -15.97 -20.01 12.21
CA LYS A 195 -16.00 -20.14 10.74
C LYS A 195 -17.15 -19.32 10.12
N LEU A 196 -16.89 -18.70 8.98
CA LEU A 196 -17.88 -17.86 8.29
C LEU A 196 -19.15 -18.64 7.91
N TYR A 197 -18.95 -19.90 7.49
CA TYR A 197 -20.03 -20.82 7.20
C TYR A 197 -19.83 -22.09 8.01
N GLU A 198 -20.87 -22.50 8.74
CA GLU A 198 -20.83 -23.70 9.57
C GLU A 198 -20.51 -24.94 8.74
N GLY A 199 -19.54 -25.73 9.21
CA GLY A 199 -19.08 -26.94 8.51
C GLY A 199 -18.24 -26.69 7.24
N SER A 200 -17.97 -25.44 6.85
CA SER A 200 -17.08 -25.13 5.71
C SER A 200 -15.59 -25.14 6.09
N GLN A 201 -14.72 -24.95 5.10
CA GLN A 201 -13.29 -24.69 5.32
C GLN A 201 -12.95 -23.19 5.50
N VAL A 202 -13.93 -22.29 5.32
CA VAL A 202 -13.72 -20.83 5.39
C VAL A 202 -13.58 -20.37 6.84
N SER A 203 -12.34 -20.35 7.30
CA SER A 203 -11.95 -19.97 8.66
C SER A 203 -11.55 -18.49 8.73
N PRO A 204 -11.66 -17.85 9.91
CA PRO A 204 -11.13 -16.51 10.12
C PRO A 204 -9.68 -16.39 9.66
N SER A 205 -9.36 -15.36 8.88
CA SER A 205 -8.01 -15.16 8.38
C SER A 205 -7.72 -13.69 8.11
N THR A 206 -6.52 -13.26 8.49
CA THR A 206 -5.94 -11.97 8.09
C THR A 206 -5.02 -12.09 6.87
N TYR A 207 -4.93 -13.31 6.28
CA TYR A 207 -4.07 -13.63 5.14
C TYR A 207 -4.88 -14.05 3.92
N ASN A 208 -5.89 -14.91 4.10
CA ASN A 208 -6.75 -15.40 3.02
C ASN A 208 -8.01 -14.52 2.91
N PRO A 209 -8.15 -13.72 1.84
CA PRO A 209 -9.36 -12.92 1.62
C PRO A 209 -10.53 -13.81 1.24
N VAL A 210 -11.74 -13.43 1.67
CA VAL A 210 -12.98 -14.02 1.15
C VAL A 210 -13.38 -13.40 -0.17
N TYR A 211 -12.96 -12.16 -0.45
CA TYR A 211 -13.19 -11.47 -1.72
C TYR A 211 -12.01 -10.59 -2.12
N VAL A 212 -11.76 -10.51 -3.42
CA VAL A 212 -10.88 -9.52 -4.05
C VAL A 212 -11.68 -8.76 -5.09
N GLY A 213 -11.53 -7.44 -5.11
CA GLY A 213 -12.21 -6.60 -6.08
C GLY A 213 -11.37 -5.40 -6.53
N GLN A 214 -11.83 -4.72 -7.57
CA GLN A 214 -11.25 -3.45 -8.03
C GLN A 214 -12.28 -2.36 -8.30
N SER A 215 -11.78 -1.14 -8.48
CA SER A 215 -12.48 -0.06 -9.13
C SER A 215 -11.51 0.73 -10.01
N LYS A 216 -11.92 1.01 -11.25
CA LYS A 216 -11.16 1.84 -12.18
C LYS A 216 -11.23 3.33 -11.83
N ASN A 217 -12.35 3.74 -11.23
CA ASN A 217 -12.71 5.16 -11.15
C ASN A 217 -12.86 5.63 -9.70
N ASN A 218 -13.50 4.83 -8.85
CA ASN A 218 -13.74 5.21 -7.46
C ASN A 218 -13.86 3.98 -6.57
N ILE A 219 -12.78 3.65 -5.90
CA ILE A 219 -12.76 2.55 -4.93
C ILE A 219 -13.64 2.83 -3.71
N GLY A 220 -13.78 4.09 -3.29
CA GLY A 220 -14.62 4.46 -2.16
C GLY A 220 -16.10 4.20 -2.42
N ASP A 221 -16.57 4.51 -3.62
CA ASP A 221 -17.94 4.18 -4.03
C ASP A 221 -18.17 2.68 -4.05
N ARG A 222 -17.20 1.94 -4.59
CA ARG A 222 -17.26 0.48 -4.66
C ARG A 222 -17.26 -0.18 -3.27
N LEU A 223 -16.40 0.28 -2.37
CA LEU A 223 -16.33 -0.23 -1.00
C LEU A 223 -17.60 0.10 -0.21
N ARG A 224 -18.21 1.28 -0.39
CA ARG A 224 -19.50 1.58 0.25
C ARG A 224 -20.63 0.71 -0.29
N ASP A 225 -20.64 0.46 -1.60
CA ASP A 225 -21.61 -0.47 -2.20
C ASP A 225 -21.47 -1.88 -1.59
N HIS A 226 -20.23 -2.35 -1.36
CA HIS A 226 -20.00 -3.62 -0.66
C HIS A 226 -20.36 -3.59 0.83
N TYR A 227 -20.07 -2.51 1.54
CA TYR A 227 -20.51 -2.29 2.92
C TYR A 227 -22.02 -2.46 3.04
N ASN A 228 -22.78 -1.72 2.22
CA ASN A 228 -24.25 -1.76 2.24
C ASN A 228 -24.81 -3.17 1.95
N LYS A 229 -24.13 -3.96 1.10
CA LYS A 229 -24.54 -5.35 0.83
C LYS A 229 -24.33 -6.26 2.02
N ILE A 230 -23.19 -6.14 2.71
CA ILE A 230 -22.89 -6.92 3.91
C ILE A 230 -23.83 -6.52 5.05
N ASP A 231 -24.08 -5.22 5.22
CA ASP A 231 -25.04 -4.70 6.22
C ASP A 231 -26.47 -5.21 5.97
N ALA A 232 -26.86 -5.35 4.69
CA ALA A 232 -28.16 -5.88 4.31
C ALA A 232 -28.26 -7.42 4.43
N ALA A 233 -27.15 -8.13 4.62
CA ALA A 233 -27.15 -9.57 4.78
C ALA A 233 -27.65 -9.96 6.17
N LYS A 234 -28.48 -11.00 6.25
CA LYS A 234 -29.11 -11.42 7.51
C LYS A 234 -28.19 -12.23 8.42
N ASN A 235 -27.20 -12.87 7.82
CA ASN A 235 -26.31 -13.84 8.48
C ASN A 235 -24.86 -13.39 8.53
N LEU A 236 -24.57 -12.10 8.26
CA LEU A 236 -23.25 -11.52 8.34
C LEU A 236 -23.26 -10.35 9.32
N HIS A 237 -22.15 -10.15 10.03
CA HIS A 237 -21.96 -8.97 10.86
C HIS A 237 -20.77 -8.17 10.34
N LEU A 238 -20.96 -6.87 10.10
CA LEU A 238 -19.91 -5.98 9.59
C LEU A 238 -18.63 -5.99 10.44
N THR A 239 -18.77 -6.18 11.75
CA THR A 239 -17.66 -6.25 12.71
C THR A 239 -16.72 -7.43 12.46
N ASP A 240 -17.17 -8.45 11.75
CA ASP A 240 -16.38 -9.63 11.43
C ASP A 240 -15.58 -9.46 10.15
N PHE A 241 -15.64 -8.30 9.49
CA PHE A 241 -14.97 -8.05 8.23
C PHE A 241 -13.94 -6.93 8.33
N VAL A 242 -12.82 -7.15 7.65
CA VAL A 242 -11.74 -6.19 7.49
C VAL A 242 -11.48 -5.97 6.03
N VAL A 243 -11.24 -4.72 5.65
CA VAL A 243 -10.87 -4.36 4.29
C VAL A 243 -9.43 -3.88 4.23
N ARG A 244 -8.70 -4.36 3.22
CA ARG A 244 -7.42 -3.78 2.82
C ARG A 244 -7.54 -3.31 1.39
N PHE A 245 -6.93 -2.18 1.06
CA PHE A 245 -7.01 -1.65 -0.29
C PHE A 245 -5.73 -0.96 -0.71
N MET A 246 -5.53 -0.90 -2.01
CA MET A 246 -4.43 -0.22 -2.67
C MET A 246 -5.02 0.73 -3.70
N ILE A 247 -4.66 2.00 -3.58
CA ILE A 247 -4.94 3.02 -4.59
C ILE A 247 -3.91 2.92 -5.71
N LEU A 248 -4.37 3.00 -6.94
CA LEU A 248 -3.54 2.95 -8.15
C LEU A 248 -3.55 4.28 -8.88
N ASN A 249 -2.45 4.57 -9.58
CA ASN A 249 -2.23 5.86 -10.22
C ASN A 249 -2.89 5.98 -11.61
N ASN A 250 -3.46 4.88 -12.13
CA ASN A 250 -4.21 4.88 -13.38
C ASN A 250 -5.32 3.83 -13.35
N GLU A 251 -6.31 4.01 -14.23
CA GLU A 251 -7.51 3.18 -14.35
C GLU A 251 -7.30 1.84 -15.10
N PHE A 252 -6.12 1.64 -15.71
CA PHE A 252 -5.83 0.45 -16.53
C PHE A 252 -5.27 -0.72 -15.72
N GLN A 253 -4.54 -0.43 -14.64
CA GLN A 253 -3.92 -1.43 -13.77
C GLN A 253 -4.88 -2.25 -12.88
N PRO A 254 -5.94 -1.67 -12.29
CA PRO A 254 -6.77 -2.39 -11.32
C PRO A 254 -7.34 -3.74 -11.81
N PRO A 255 -7.87 -3.87 -13.04
CA PRO A 255 -8.38 -5.17 -13.52
C PRO A 255 -7.32 -6.26 -13.63
N THR A 256 -6.11 -5.90 -14.08
CA THR A 256 -5.01 -6.86 -14.23
C THR A 256 -4.55 -7.34 -12.86
N ILE A 257 -4.38 -6.43 -11.91
CA ILE A 257 -3.95 -6.76 -10.54
C ILE A 257 -5.03 -7.57 -9.82
N GLU A 258 -6.30 -7.20 -9.94
CA GLU A 258 -7.43 -7.97 -9.40
C GLU A 258 -7.40 -9.42 -9.90
N LYS A 259 -7.25 -9.62 -11.22
CA LYS A 259 -7.23 -10.95 -11.80
C LYS A 259 -6.09 -11.81 -11.23
N MET A 260 -4.88 -11.26 -11.17
CA MET A 260 -3.72 -11.96 -10.58
C MET A 260 -3.95 -12.33 -9.12
N LEU A 261 -4.60 -11.46 -8.36
CA LEU A 261 -4.89 -11.70 -6.95
C LEU A 261 -5.99 -12.75 -6.74
N ILE A 262 -7.01 -12.76 -7.60
CA ILE A 262 -8.04 -13.80 -7.60
C ILE A 262 -7.42 -15.16 -7.93
N GLU A 263 -6.56 -15.22 -8.97
CA GLU A 263 -5.85 -16.45 -9.35
C GLU A 263 -4.94 -16.97 -8.22
N HIS A 264 -4.33 -16.07 -7.45
CA HIS A 264 -3.45 -16.46 -6.35
C HIS A 264 -4.21 -16.94 -5.10
N PHE A 265 -5.23 -16.19 -4.67
CA PHE A 265 -5.92 -16.44 -3.39
C PHE A 265 -7.16 -17.33 -3.52
N CYS A 266 -7.71 -17.52 -4.73
CA CYS A 266 -8.97 -18.22 -4.98
C CYS A 266 -10.11 -17.86 -4.01
N PRO A 267 -10.38 -16.55 -3.75
CA PRO A 267 -11.34 -16.10 -2.75
C PRO A 267 -12.77 -16.61 -3.03
N VAL A 268 -13.42 -17.20 -2.02
CA VAL A 268 -14.72 -17.88 -2.16
C VAL A 268 -15.87 -16.99 -2.65
N TRP A 269 -15.80 -15.68 -2.47
CA TRP A 269 -16.84 -14.74 -2.93
C TRP A 269 -16.66 -14.28 -4.38
N ASN A 270 -15.51 -14.54 -4.99
CA ASN A 270 -15.28 -14.24 -6.40
C ASN A 270 -15.99 -15.27 -7.30
N SER A 271 -16.44 -14.81 -8.47
CA SER A 271 -17.15 -15.64 -9.46
C SER A 271 -16.28 -16.77 -10.01
N GLU A 272 -14.98 -16.54 -10.01
CA GLU A 272 -13.94 -17.43 -10.55
C GLU A 272 -13.59 -18.57 -9.59
N SER A 273 -14.06 -18.51 -8.34
CA SER A 273 -13.90 -19.60 -7.38
C SER A 273 -14.82 -20.77 -7.72
N GLU A 274 -14.48 -21.97 -7.26
CA GLU A 274 -15.34 -23.16 -7.41
C GLU A 274 -16.72 -22.98 -6.75
N VAL A 275 -16.75 -22.18 -5.68
CA VAL A 275 -17.98 -21.82 -4.98
C VAL A 275 -18.85 -20.94 -5.87
N GLY A 276 -18.28 -19.86 -6.43
CA GLY A 276 -18.91 -19.02 -7.45
C GLY A 276 -19.95 -18.04 -6.91
N PHE A 277 -19.81 -17.59 -5.66
CA PHE A 277 -20.79 -16.68 -5.01
C PHE A 277 -21.05 -15.39 -5.79
N SER A 278 -20.04 -14.86 -6.48
CA SER A 278 -20.15 -13.69 -7.37
C SER A 278 -20.58 -12.39 -6.65
N PHE A 279 -19.97 -12.10 -5.50
CA PHE A 279 -20.32 -10.95 -4.63
C PHE A 279 -20.27 -9.58 -5.34
N GLY A 280 -19.38 -9.43 -6.32
CA GLY A 280 -19.23 -8.19 -7.10
C GLY A 280 -20.55 -7.62 -7.66
N ASN A 281 -21.50 -8.50 -8.00
CA ASN A 281 -22.79 -8.16 -8.61
C ASN A 281 -24.00 -8.59 -7.75
N ALA A 282 -23.81 -8.65 -6.42
CA ALA A 282 -24.84 -9.11 -5.48
C ALA A 282 -26.05 -8.16 -5.31
N ASN A 283 -26.13 -7.06 -6.04
CA ASN A 283 -27.34 -6.25 -6.16
C ASN A 283 -28.42 -6.93 -7.03
N ILE A 284 -28.05 -7.94 -7.83
CA ILE A 284 -28.99 -8.69 -8.66
C ILE A 284 -29.65 -9.80 -7.82
N ARG A 285 -30.98 -9.86 -7.76
CA ARG A 285 -31.71 -10.85 -6.93
C ARG A 285 -31.46 -12.31 -7.34
N THR A 286 -31.05 -12.57 -8.58
CA THR A 286 -30.72 -13.92 -9.03
C THR A 286 -29.29 -14.33 -8.70
N ASN A 287 -28.45 -13.40 -8.21
CA ASN A 287 -27.07 -13.65 -7.84
C ASN A 287 -26.96 -14.64 -6.66
N PRO A 288 -26.05 -15.63 -6.72
CA PRO A 288 -25.90 -16.62 -5.66
C PRO A 288 -25.63 -16.03 -4.27
N TRP A 289 -24.74 -15.04 -4.16
CA TRP A 289 -24.45 -14.36 -2.90
C TRP A 289 -25.71 -13.68 -2.33
N ASN A 290 -26.48 -12.98 -3.17
CA ASN A 290 -27.73 -12.34 -2.74
C ASN A 290 -28.77 -13.36 -2.27
N LYS A 291 -28.96 -14.43 -3.05
CA LYS A 291 -29.89 -15.51 -2.69
C LYS A 291 -29.52 -16.17 -1.37
N PHE A 292 -28.23 -16.37 -1.12
CA PHE A 292 -27.74 -16.98 0.11
C PHE A 292 -27.86 -16.04 1.32
N HIS A 293 -27.31 -14.82 1.22
CA HIS A 293 -27.10 -13.94 2.37
C HIS A 293 -28.28 -13.00 2.67
N ILE A 294 -29.10 -12.67 1.67
CA ILE A 294 -30.20 -11.69 1.82
C ILE A 294 -31.56 -12.39 1.74
N GLN A 295 -31.79 -13.23 0.71
CA GLN A 295 -33.08 -13.89 0.53
C GLN A 295 -33.24 -15.18 1.34
N GLU A 296 -32.12 -15.78 1.77
CA GLU A 296 -32.08 -17.09 2.44
C GLU A 296 -32.77 -18.19 1.61
N ASP A 297 -32.53 -18.21 0.30
CA ASP A 297 -33.08 -19.19 -0.63
C ASP A 297 -32.55 -20.59 -0.32
N GLY A 298 -33.43 -21.46 0.21
CA GLY A 298 -33.07 -22.81 0.68
C GLY A 298 -32.27 -23.65 -0.33
N PRO A 299 -32.71 -23.78 -1.60
CA PRO A 299 -31.95 -24.51 -2.62
C PRO A 299 -30.54 -23.95 -2.83
N THR A 300 -30.41 -22.62 -2.93
CA THR A 300 -29.10 -21.97 -3.07
C THR A 300 -28.22 -22.22 -1.84
N ILE A 301 -28.78 -22.17 -0.63
CA ILE A 301 -28.04 -22.44 0.61
C ILE A 301 -27.43 -23.83 0.60
N VAL A 302 -28.23 -24.86 0.30
CA VAL A 302 -27.74 -26.26 0.26
C VAL A 302 -26.60 -26.41 -0.75
N THR A 303 -26.79 -25.91 -1.97
CA THR A 303 -25.77 -26.01 -3.02
C THR A 303 -24.47 -25.28 -2.65
N MET A 304 -24.56 -24.07 -2.08
CA MET A 304 -23.37 -23.30 -1.73
C MET A 304 -22.63 -23.91 -0.54
N LEU A 305 -23.33 -24.41 0.48
CA LEU A 305 -22.71 -25.09 1.62
C LEU A 305 -21.99 -26.37 1.21
N GLU A 306 -22.53 -27.13 0.25
CA GLU A 306 -21.86 -28.32 -0.28
C GLU A 306 -20.54 -27.94 -0.97
N LYS A 307 -20.56 -26.92 -1.83
CA LYS A 307 -19.34 -26.40 -2.47
C LYS A 307 -18.31 -25.89 -1.46
N LEU A 308 -18.75 -25.19 -0.42
CA LEU A 308 -17.90 -24.65 0.64
C LEU A 308 -17.25 -25.70 1.55
N ARG A 309 -17.77 -26.93 1.56
CA ARG A 309 -17.15 -28.07 2.29
C ARG A 309 -15.98 -28.65 1.51
N ILE A 310 -16.07 -28.64 0.18
CA ILE A 310 -15.11 -29.26 -0.73
C ILE A 310 -14.01 -28.25 -1.11
N ALA A 311 -14.35 -26.97 -1.23
CA ALA A 311 -13.41 -25.89 -1.49
C ALA A 311 -12.63 -25.53 -0.21
N GLY A 312 -11.43 -26.10 -0.05
CA GLY A 312 -10.44 -25.67 0.93
C GLY A 312 -9.08 -26.31 0.69
#